data_AF-A0AA43IIV9-F1
#
_entry.id   AF-A0AA43IIV9-F1
#
_cell.length_a   1.000
_cell.length_b   1.000
_cell.length_c   1.000
_cell.angle_alpha   90.00
_cell.angle_beta   90.00
_cell.angle_gamma   90.00
#
_symmetry.space_group_name_H-M   'P 1'
#
loop_
_entity.id
_entity.type
_entity.pdbx_description
1 polymer ?
#
loop_
_entity_poly.entity_id
_entity_poly.type
_entity_poly.pdbx_seq_one_letter_code
_entity_poly.pdbx_strand_id
1 'polypeptide(L)'
;GTHSGGMSIIRPDDSVTTHHLRMDDAGILLFNIDIDKQGRVWTIANTGPVYFDGDSLRSIALQQDRRSKTYFDWIDDERGNIFLTTNIGVLQLSKDDILGFTQGKVTQVPTRLLDDADGMNNKECTGATRSTRSATGKIYIPTLGGVCVIDPAMQIRNEMVPPIRISHFKTDRGERSLFQPQTEIEPGTIRYSFRYSVLSYATPGRNQFRTMLQGFDKDWSIPVHDSEVEYTNLPPGTYTFRVIGSNDNNVWNEQGASFVFTVQPFFYQTIWFYALVIGTISALLLLLYKWRISFVKKQNEALKKVNAELDRFVYSASHDLRSPLASILGLINVAREDTQWDKQEYLTLIEKSVKKLDSFIGDIIDFSRNARLEIVPEKIDFETFIKDILEDLRYIENYDKISRTVSVNISTDFYTDRKRLRIVLSNVIANAIKHHLPEPNRDNYFSVTISQDKHLVVIQVTDNGPGISEKYHESIFKMFFRASGRTAGSGLGLYIVKETVNKLGGKITLASRQGEGTTFTISLPSYAPTKQVNLIGVSEPE
;
A
#
# COMPACT_ATOMS: atom_id res chain seq x y z
N GLY A 1 64.34 39.57 26.07
CA GLY A 1 63.54 38.34 25.91
C GLY A 1 64.47 37.20 25.58
N THR A 2 64.07 35.98 25.91
CA THR A 2 64.85 34.77 25.59
C THR A 2 63.95 33.75 24.88
N HIS A 3 64.55 32.75 24.23
CA HIS A 3 63.81 31.61 23.72
C HIS A 3 63.41 30.70 24.88
N SER A 4 62.11 30.49 25.08
CA SER A 4 61.52 29.68 26.16
C SER A 4 61.80 30.14 27.60
N GLY A 5 62.40 31.31 27.82
CA GLY A 5 62.77 31.80 29.15
C GLY A 5 62.17 33.17 29.52
N GLY A 6 61.18 33.64 28.77
CA GLY A 6 60.44 34.86 29.08
C GLY A 6 61.23 36.17 28.91
N MET A 7 60.75 37.22 29.59
CA MET A 7 61.31 38.57 29.59
C MET A 7 61.99 38.88 30.92
N SER A 8 63.30 39.07 30.91
CA SER A 8 64.05 39.51 32.08
C SER A 8 64.25 41.02 32.08
N ILE A 9 63.94 41.66 33.21
CA ILE A 9 64.24 43.05 33.52
C ILE A 9 65.48 43.04 34.41
N ILE A 10 66.55 43.68 33.94
CA ILE A 10 67.81 43.85 34.66
C ILE A 10 67.88 45.31 35.12
N ARG A 11 67.96 45.52 36.43
CA ARG A 11 68.06 46.87 37.01
C ARG A 11 69.53 47.27 37.18
N PRO A 12 69.85 48.57 37.30
CA PRO A 12 71.23 49.05 37.49
C PRO A 12 71.92 48.56 38.78
N ASP A 13 71.17 47.99 39.72
CA ASP A 13 71.67 47.37 40.95
C ASP A 13 71.96 45.87 40.79
N ASP A 14 72.04 45.38 39.54
CA ASP A 14 72.21 43.99 39.13
C ASP A 14 71.06 43.04 39.56
N SER A 15 69.93 43.57 40.07
CA SER A 15 68.75 42.74 40.33
C SER A 15 68.06 42.32 39.03
N VAL A 16 67.73 41.03 38.93
CA VAL A 16 67.06 40.46 37.75
C VAL A 16 65.68 39.93 38.15
N THR A 17 64.66 40.35 37.41
CA THR A 17 63.29 39.83 37.55
C THR A 17 62.84 39.28 36.20
N THR A 18 62.43 38.02 36.14
CA THR A 18 61.97 37.36 34.91
C THR A 18 60.47 37.15 34.94
N HIS A 19 59.80 37.61 33.88
CA HIS A 19 58.37 37.47 33.69
C HIS A 19 58.11 36.51 32.53
N HIS A 20 57.22 35.56 32.75
CA HIS A 20 56.81 34.55 31.78
C HIS A 20 55.43 34.89 31.20
N LEU A 21 55.19 34.50 29.94
CA LEU A 21 53.90 34.73 29.29
C LEU A 21 52.88 33.65 29.70
N ARG A 22 53.36 32.43 29.96
CA ARG A 22 52.58 31.29 30.44
C ARG A 22 53.29 30.61 31.61
N MET A 23 52.62 29.64 32.23
CA MET A 23 53.22 28.79 33.27
C MET A 23 54.41 27.99 32.73
N ASP A 24 54.37 27.63 31.44
CA ASP A 24 55.48 27.07 30.67
C ASP A 24 55.58 27.82 29.34
N ASP A 25 56.72 28.49 29.13
CA ASP A 25 57.03 29.28 27.93
C ASP A 25 57.70 28.43 26.84
N ALA A 26 57.73 27.10 26.95
CA ALA A 26 58.31 26.21 25.95
C ALA A 26 57.85 26.55 24.51
N GLY A 27 58.82 26.87 23.65
CA GLY A 27 58.59 27.23 22.25
C GLY A 27 58.12 28.66 22.00
N ILE A 28 58.00 29.49 23.05
CA ILE A 28 57.71 30.93 22.92
C ILE A 28 59.02 31.68 22.71
N LEU A 29 59.08 32.45 21.61
CA LEU A 29 60.18 33.36 21.31
C LEU A 29 59.70 34.79 21.48
N LEU A 30 60.32 35.53 22.40
CA LEU A 30 60.17 36.98 22.47
C LEU A 30 61.24 37.64 21.58
N PHE A 31 60.80 38.30 20.52
CA PHE A 31 61.67 38.96 19.55
C PHE A 31 62.07 40.36 20.03
N ASN A 32 61.39 41.39 19.53
CA ASN A 32 61.72 42.78 19.82
C ASN A 32 60.89 43.31 20.99
N ILE A 33 61.55 44.04 21.88
CA ILE A 33 60.97 44.78 22.99
C ILE A 33 61.10 46.27 22.65
N ASP A 34 60.03 47.01 22.88
CA ASP A 34 59.96 48.45 22.70
C ASP A 34 59.23 49.08 23.90
N ILE A 35 59.59 50.33 24.19
CA ILE A 35 59.10 51.07 25.35
C ILE A 35 58.51 52.37 24.83
N ASP A 36 57.21 52.56 25.05
CA ASP A 36 56.58 53.77 24.57
C ASP A 36 56.89 54.99 25.45
N LYS A 37 56.45 56.17 25.00
CA LYS A 37 56.67 57.45 25.68
C LYS A 37 56.05 57.53 27.09
N GLN A 38 55.15 56.61 27.43
CA GLN A 38 54.49 56.52 28.73
C GLN A 38 55.15 55.46 29.63
N GLY A 39 56.24 54.85 29.17
CA GLY A 39 56.99 53.84 29.90
C GLY A 39 56.37 52.44 29.82
N ARG A 40 55.34 52.22 28.99
CA ARG A 40 54.76 50.88 28.83
C ARG A 40 55.66 50.03 27.96
N VAL A 41 55.90 48.81 28.41
CA VAL A 41 56.76 47.85 27.71
C VAL A 41 55.91 46.95 26.84
N TRP A 42 56.32 46.82 25.61
CA TRP A 42 55.64 46.01 24.62
C TRP A 42 56.64 45.10 23.93
N THR A 43 56.20 43.90 23.57
CA THR A 43 57.05 42.91 22.92
C THR A 43 56.26 42.06 21.94
N ILE A 44 56.94 41.55 20.92
CA ILE A 44 56.35 40.56 20.01
C ILE A 44 56.82 39.17 20.39
N ALA A 45 55.86 38.28 20.62
CA ALA A 45 56.10 36.84 20.68
C ALA A 45 55.82 36.22 19.30
N ASN A 46 56.42 35.06 19.00
CA ASN A 46 56.04 34.24 17.84
C ASN A 46 54.53 33.88 17.82
N THR A 47 53.88 33.94 18.98
CA THR A 47 52.44 33.71 19.17
C THR A 47 51.57 34.96 19.07
N GLY A 48 52.14 36.17 18.99
CA GLY A 48 51.40 37.42 18.88
C GLY A 48 52.00 38.60 19.65
N PRO A 49 51.40 39.81 19.52
CA PRO A 49 51.79 40.97 20.32
C PRO A 49 51.49 40.77 21.81
N VAL A 50 52.38 41.26 22.65
CA VAL A 50 52.35 41.14 24.11
C VAL A 50 52.66 42.50 24.72
N TYR A 51 51.99 42.83 25.82
CA TYR A 51 52.32 44.01 26.62
C TYR A 51 52.59 43.61 28.06
N PHE A 52 53.37 44.44 28.75
CA PHE A 52 53.65 44.32 30.17
C PHE A 52 52.79 45.33 30.93
N ASP A 53 51.96 44.85 31.85
CA ASP A 53 51.05 45.69 32.64
C ASP A 53 51.68 46.29 33.91
N GLY A 54 52.96 45.96 34.18
CA GLY A 54 53.69 46.32 35.40
C GLY A 54 54.01 45.12 36.27
N ASP A 55 53.20 44.06 36.20
CA ASP A 55 53.36 42.84 37.01
C ASP A 55 53.56 41.59 36.13
N SER A 56 52.85 41.50 35.00
CA SER A 56 52.76 40.31 34.16
C SER A 56 52.78 40.63 32.66
N LEU A 57 53.22 39.66 31.85
CA LEU A 57 53.09 39.71 30.40
C LEU A 57 51.69 39.27 29.97
N ARG A 58 51.04 40.05 29.13
CA ARG A 58 49.70 39.76 28.61
C ARG A 58 49.67 39.77 27.09
N SER A 59 49.14 38.70 26.49
CA SER A 59 48.92 38.63 25.04
C SER A 59 47.76 39.52 24.60
N ILE A 60 47.96 40.21 23.48
CA ILE A 60 46.93 41.01 22.82
C ILE A 60 46.21 40.11 21.83
N ALA A 61 44.90 39.94 22.02
CA ALA A 61 44.09 39.12 21.13
C ALA A 61 43.83 39.88 19.83
N LEU A 62 44.29 39.34 18.72
CA LEU A 62 44.00 39.87 17.38
C LEU A 62 42.76 39.19 16.80
N GLN A 63 42.04 39.91 15.93
CA GLN A 63 40.88 39.36 15.24
C GLN A 63 41.28 38.08 14.47
N GLN A 64 40.54 37.00 14.72
CA GLN A 64 40.90 35.69 14.19
C GLN A 64 40.84 35.65 12.67
N ASP A 65 41.89 35.07 12.10
CA ASP A 65 42.04 34.72 10.71
C ASP A 65 42.36 33.22 10.68
N ARG A 66 41.78 32.48 9.72
CA ARG A 66 41.93 31.02 9.63
C ARG A 66 43.37 30.58 9.32
N ARG A 67 44.23 31.50 8.89
CA ARG A 67 45.63 31.23 8.54
C ARG A 67 46.52 31.15 9.78
N SER A 68 47.40 30.16 9.84
CA SER A 68 48.44 30.07 10.87
C SER A 68 49.45 31.20 10.68
N LYS A 69 49.64 32.02 11.73
CA LYS A 69 50.52 33.19 11.71
C LYS A 69 51.63 33.03 12.73
N THR A 70 52.85 33.34 12.30
CA THR A 70 53.99 33.59 13.18
C THR A 70 54.33 35.06 13.06
N TYR A 71 54.51 35.73 14.21
CA TYR A 71 54.80 37.16 14.29
C TYR A 71 56.28 37.37 14.57
N PHE A 72 56.89 38.35 13.92
CA PHE A 72 58.35 38.54 13.97
C PHE A 72 58.77 39.87 14.57
N ASP A 73 58.11 40.94 14.15
CA ASP A 73 58.47 42.29 14.54
C ASP A 73 57.25 43.20 14.52
N TRP A 74 57.39 44.38 15.11
CA TRP A 74 56.39 45.43 15.11
C TRP A 74 57.03 46.80 14.95
N ILE A 75 56.33 47.72 14.32
CA ILE A 75 56.83 49.08 14.15
C ILE A 75 55.70 50.10 14.19
N ASP A 76 55.96 51.16 14.94
CA ASP A 76 55.09 52.31 15.11
C ASP A 76 55.30 53.32 13.96
N ASP A 77 54.24 53.66 13.24
CA ASP A 77 54.26 54.62 12.14
C ASP A 77 54.28 56.10 12.56
N GLU A 78 54.14 56.36 13.86
CA GLU A 78 53.94 57.66 14.51
C GLU A 78 52.71 58.46 14.06
N ARG A 79 51.82 57.83 13.30
CA ARG A 79 50.59 58.39 12.71
C ARG A 79 49.33 57.66 13.15
N GLY A 80 49.45 56.76 14.13
CA GLY A 80 48.31 56.11 14.78
C GLY A 80 48.14 54.64 14.41
N ASN A 81 49.02 54.06 13.59
CA ASN A 81 49.03 52.63 13.28
C ASN A 81 50.29 51.93 13.76
N ILE A 82 50.17 50.63 13.95
CA ILE A 82 51.28 49.71 14.18
C ILE A 82 51.27 48.67 13.06
N PHE A 83 52.44 48.39 12.52
CA PHE A 83 52.65 47.37 11.49
C PHE A 83 53.35 46.17 12.12
N LEU A 84 52.68 45.02 12.14
CA LEU A 84 53.20 43.74 12.63
C LEU A 84 53.61 42.85 11.46
N THR A 85 54.86 42.41 11.44
CA THR A 85 55.38 41.54 10.38
C THR A 85 55.11 40.08 10.69
N THR A 86 54.72 39.31 9.66
CA THR A 86 54.34 37.90 9.81
C THR A 86 54.82 37.04 8.64
N ASN A 87 54.69 35.72 8.76
CA ASN A 87 54.93 34.77 7.67
C ASN A 87 53.88 34.83 6.53
N ILE A 88 52.84 35.68 6.63
CA ILE A 88 51.80 35.80 5.60
C ILE A 88 51.65 37.22 5.05
N GLY A 89 52.50 38.16 5.47
CA GLY A 89 52.43 39.57 5.13
C GLY A 89 52.60 40.48 6.34
N VAL A 90 52.19 41.73 6.20
CA VAL A 90 52.25 42.75 7.25
C VAL A 90 50.83 43.08 7.72
N LEU A 91 50.57 42.91 9.01
CA LEU A 91 49.32 43.30 9.63
C LEU A 91 49.39 44.76 10.05
N GLN A 92 48.45 45.58 9.60
CA GLN A 92 48.24 46.94 10.08
C GLN A 92 47.16 46.94 11.17
N LEU A 93 47.45 47.58 12.29
CA LEU A 93 46.57 47.71 13.46
C LEU A 93 46.49 49.17 13.90
N SER A 94 45.35 49.57 14.45
CA SER A 94 45.19 50.89 15.08
C SER A 94 45.79 50.89 16.48
N LYS A 95 46.54 51.95 16.83
CA LYS A 95 47.01 52.15 18.20
C LYS A 95 45.86 52.31 19.18
N ASP A 96 44.80 53.01 18.78
CA ASP A 96 43.65 53.24 19.66
C ASP A 96 42.95 51.93 20.01
N ASP A 97 42.88 50.98 19.07
CA ASP A 97 42.30 49.66 19.32
C ASP A 97 43.20 48.81 20.25
N ILE A 98 44.52 48.89 20.07
CA ILE A 98 45.50 48.23 20.95
C ILE A 98 45.38 48.77 22.38
N LEU A 99 45.33 50.09 22.54
CA LEU A 99 45.13 50.73 23.84
C LEU A 99 43.75 50.42 24.41
N GLY A 100 42.70 50.44 23.58
CA GLY A 100 41.35 50.03 23.94
C GLY A 100 41.29 48.60 24.46
N PHE A 101 42.06 47.68 23.88
CA PHE A 101 42.20 46.31 24.37
C PHE A 101 42.83 46.26 25.77
N THR A 102 43.91 47.01 26.01
CA THR A 102 44.53 47.08 27.35
C THR A 102 43.58 47.64 28.42
N GLN A 103 42.59 48.44 28.01
CA GLN A 103 41.56 49.02 28.88
C GLN A 103 40.28 48.18 28.96
N GLY A 104 40.21 47.03 28.26
CA GLY A 104 39.02 46.17 28.21
C GLY A 104 37.86 46.71 27.35
N LYS A 105 38.06 47.77 26.57
CA LYS A 105 37.05 48.34 25.65
C LYS A 105 36.89 47.52 24.36
N VAL A 106 37.95 46.82 23.97
CA VAL A 106 38.01 45.99 22.75
C VAL A 106 38.37 44.58 23.18
N THR A 107 37.62 43.58 22.71
CA THR A 107 37.87 42.16 23.03
C THR A 107 38.83 41.49 22.06
N GLN A 108 38.90 41.96 20.82
CA GLN A 108 39.87 41.53 19.80
C GLN A 108 40.24 42.73 18.92
N VAL A 109 41.53 42.94 18.70
CA VAL A 109 42.04 44.06 17.90
C VAL A 109 41.85 43.76 16.41
N PRO A 110 41.12 44.60 15.65
CA PRO A 110 40.99 44.45 14.20
C PRO A 110 42.33 44.54 13.49
N THR A 111 42.52 43.76 12.43
CA THR A 111 43.76 43.75 11.65
C THR A 111 43.48 43.84 10.16
N ARG A 112 44.23 44.66 9.43
CA ARG A 112 44.28 44.64 7.95
C ARG A 112 45.55 43.94 7.50
N LEU A 113 45.44 42.91 6.66
CA LEU A 113 46.61 42.29 6.05
C LEU A 113 47.04 43.06 4.80
N LEU A 114 48.33 43.33 4.71
CA LEU A 114 49.04 43.77 3.52
C LEU A 114 49.92 42.61 3.05
N ASP A 115 49.72 42.13 1.83
CA ASP A 115 50.47 41.00 1.26
C ASP A 115 50.85 41.24 -0.20
N ASP A 116 51.15 40.17 -0.94
CA ASP A 116 51.50 40.21 -2.36
C ASP A 116 50.37 40.78 -3.24
N ALA A 117 49.10 40.66 -2.83
CA ALA A 117 47.99 41.31 -3.53
C ALA A 117 47.97 42.83 -3.34
N ASP A 118 48.58 43.34 -2.27
CA ASP A 118 48.72 44.77 -1.99
C ASP A 118 50.02 45.37 -2.57
N GLY A 119 50.78 44.58 -3.34
CA GLY A 119 51.99 45.02 -4.04
C GLY A 119 53.31 44.61 -3.37
N MET A 120 53.28 43.77 -2.33
CA MET A 120 54.52 43.17 -1.80
C MET A 120 55.12 42.19 -2.81
N ASN A 121 56.41 42.29 -3.10
CA ASN A 121 57.09 41.34 -3.99
C ASN A 121 57.12 39.91 -3.41
N ASN A 122 57.16 39.80 -2.07
CA ASN A 122 57.03 38.55 -1.34
C ASN A 122 56.38 38.86 0.01
N LYS A 123 55.31 38.13 0.36
CA LYS A 123 54.56 38.29 1.60
C LYS A 123 55.29 37.77 2.84
N GLU A 124 56.23 36.83 2.69
CA GLU A 124 56.91 36.22 3.84
C GLU A 124 57.94 37.20 4.43
N CYS A 125 57.62 37.77 5.58
CA CYS A 125 58.54 38.63 6.33
C CYS A 125 59.63 37.80 7.01
N THR A 126 60.81 38.40 7.25
CA THR A 126 61.95 37.69 7.82
C THR A 126 61.95 37.74 9.35
N GLY A 127 61.99 36.57 10.00
CA GLY A 127 62.14 36.46 11.46
C GLY A 127 63.47 36.99 11.99
N ALA A 128 63.53 37.34 13.28
CA ALA A 128 64.74 37.84 13.96
C ALA A 128 65.42 39.05 13.29
N THR A 129 64.66 39.85 12.54
CA THR A 129 65.10 41.12 11.97
C THR A 129 64.32 42.29 12.59
N ARG A 130 64.78 43.52 12.33
CA ARG A 130 64.07 44.74 12.71
C ARG A 130 63.66 45.52 11.48
N SER A 131 62.38 45.84 11.42
CA SER A 131 61.82 46.85 10.55
C SER A 131 62.32 48.21 11.02
N THR A 132 62.45 49.15 10.09
CA THR A 132 62.91 50.49 10.42
C THR A 132 62.07 51.56 9.74
N ARG A 133 61.99 52.72 10.37
CA ARG A 133 61.26 53.87 9.85
C ARG A 133 62.27 54.93 9.42
N SER A 134 62.14 55.43 8.19
CA SER A 134 62.97 56.55 7.72
C SER A 134 62.55 57.87 8.36
N ALA A 135 63.40 58.89 8.23
CA ALA A 135 63.07 60.26 8.61
C ALA A 135 61.85 60.83 7.85
N THR A 136 61.53 60.30 6.68
CA THR A 136 60.33 60.67 5.91
C THR A 136 59.05 59.95 6.36
N GLY A 137 59.15 59.04 7.34
CA GLY A 137 58.02 58.27 7.87
C GLY A 137 57.68 57.00 7.09
N LYS A 138 58.49 56.61 6.09
CA LYS A 138 58.32 55.34 5.38
C LYS A 138 58.84 54.18 6.23
N ILE A 139 58.19 53.04 6.13
CA ILE A 139 58.50 51.83 6.90
C ILE A 139 59.17 50.82 5.96
N TYR A 140 60.33 50.32 6.36
CA TYR A 140 61.14 49.35 5.62
C TYR A 140 61.09 48.02 6.35
N ILE A 141 60.60 46.98 5.66
CA ILE A 141 60.34 45.65 6.21
C ILE A 141 61.15 44.62 5.43
N PRO A 142 62.06 43.88 6.09
CA PRO A 142 62.76 42.76 5.46
C PRO A 142 61.82 41.59 5.15
N THR A 143 61.80 41.14 3.90
CA THR A 143 61.07 39.96 3.42
C THR A 143 62.02 39.00 2.74
N LEU A 144 61.60 37.75 2.51
CA LEU A 144 62.40 36.78 1.75
C LEU A 144 62.63 37.20 0.30
N GLY A 145 61.86 38.16 -0.22
CA GLY A 145 61.97 38.72 -1.57
C GLY A 145 62.68 40.08 -1.63
N GLY A 146 63.35 40.51 -0.56
CA GLY A 146 64.05 41.81 -0.47
C GLY A 146 63.46 42.72 0.61
N VAL A 147 63.51 44.04 0.39
CA VAL A 147 62.95 45.01 1.35
C VAL A 147 61.64 45.55 0.80
N CYS A 148 60.54 45.32 1.54
CA CYS A 148 59.26 45.96 1.29
C CYS A 148 59.26 47.36 1.92
N VAL A 149 58.74 48.35 1.19
CA VAL A 149 58.60 49.73 1.68
C VAL A 149 57.12 50.08 1.73
N ILE A 150 56.62 50.37 2.92
CA ILE A 150 55.27 50.87 3.14
C ILE A 150 55.36 52.39 3.35
N ASP A 151 54.54 53.15 2.64
CA ASP A 151 54.35 54.57 2.89
C ASP A 151 53.02 54.79 3.62
N PRO A 152 53.03 55.01 4.95
CA PRO A 152 51.80 55.21 5.71
C PRO A 152 50.97 56.43 5.26
N ALA A 153 51.59 57.38 4.54
CA ALA A 153 50.89 58.55 4.01
C ALA A 153 50.05 58.24 2.76
N MET A 154 50.36 57.17 2.02
CA MET A 154 49.66 56.76 0.80
C MET A 154 48.64 55.64 1.07
N GLN A 155 47.71 55.86 2.02
CA GLN A 155 46.58 54.95 2.18
C GLN A 155 45.46 55.28 1.18
N ILE A 156 45.43 54.57 0.06
CA ILE A 156 44.28 54.60 -0.85
C ILE A 156 43.24 53.60 -0.32
N ARG A 157 42.14 54.10 0.25
CA ARG A 157 40.97 53.27 0.56
C ARG A 157 40.03 53.32 -0.63
N ASN A 158 39.66 52.14 -1.14
CA ASN A 158 38.60 52.06 -2.13
C ASN A 158 37.25 52.12 -1.41
N GLU A 159 36.67 53.31 -1.32
CA GLU A 159 35.35 53.55 -0.70
C GLU A 159 34.20 53.42 -1.71
N MET A 160 34.49 53.02 -2.96
CA MET A 160 33.44 52.85 -3.96
C MET A 160 32.61 51.60 -3.68
N VAL A 161 31.29 51.79 -3.55
CA VAL A 161 30.31 50.71 -3.50
C VAL A 161 30.36 49.95 -4.82
N PRO A 162 30.76 48.67 -4.83
CA PRO A 162 30.99 47.98 -6.09
C PRO A 162 29.67 47.44 -6.66
N PRO A 163 29.45 47.49 -7.98
CA PRO A 163 28.29 46.86 -8.59
C PRO A 163 28.38 45.33 -8.44
N ILE A 164 27.26 44.67 -8.15
CA ILE A 164 27.16 43.21 -8.11
C ILE A 164 26.25 42.71 -9.22
N ARG A 165 26.61 41.59 -9.86
CA ARG A 165 25.82 40.96 -10.91
C ARG A 165 25.73 39.46 -10.71
N ILE A 166 24.54 38.92 -10.94
CA ILE A 166 24.36 37.48 -11.16
C ILE A 166 24.79 37.21 -12.61
N SER A 167 25.73 36.29 -12.79
CA SER A 167 26.35 36.01 -14.09
C SER A 167 25.73 34.78 -14.75
N HIS A 168 25.47 33.72 -13.98
CA HIS A 168 24.91 32.47 -14.49
C HIS A 168 23.89 31.92 -13.49
N PHE A 169 22.84 31.32 -14.04
CA PHE A 169 21.93 30.46 -13.30
C PHE A 169 21.82 29.12 -14.05
N LYS A 170 22.21 28.04 -13.37
CA LYS A 170 22.30 26.71 -13.96
C LYS A 170 21.48 25.71 -13.15
N THR A 171 20.78 24.86 -13.87
CA THR A 171 20.09 23.68 -13.33
C THR A 171 20.78 22.41 -13.78
N ASP A 172 20.37 21.27 -13.22
CA ASP A 172 20.72 19.94 -13.74
C ASP A 172 20.31 19.74 -15.22
N ARG A 173 19.32 20.49 -15.70
CA ARG A 173 18.84 20.49 -17.09
C ARG A 173 19.50 21.56 -17.97
N GLY A 174 20.60 22.13 -17.50
CA GLY A 174 21.39 23.11 -18.24
C GLY A 174 21.18 24.54 -17.76
N GLU A 175 21.80 25.47 -18.48
CA GLU A 175 21.81 26.89 -18.17
C GLU A 175 20.49 27.56 -18.54
N ARG A 176 20.09 28.58 -17.78
CA ARG A 176 18.86 29.35 -17.98
C ARG A 176 19.18 30.84 -18.10
N SER A 177 18.44 31.53 -18.95
CA SER A 177 18.65 32.96 -19.19
C SER A 177 18.21 33.81 -18.01
N LEU A 178 19.10 34.67 -17.52
CA LEU A 178 18.81 35.62 -16.44
C LEU A 178 17.91 36.79 -16.87
N PHE A 179 17.70 36.97 -18.18
CA PHE A 179 17.01 38.13 -18.74
C PHE A 179 15.52 37.88 -19.03
N GLN A 180 15.02 36.67 -18.75
CA GLN A 180 13.60 36.37 -18.90
C GLN A 180 12.82 36.91 -17.70
N PRO A 181 11.68 37.60 -17.90
CA PRO A 181 10.89 38.20 -16.81
C PRO A 181 10.41 37.18 -15.77
N GLN A 182 10.15 35.95 -16.21
CA GLN A 182 9.76 34.83 -15.36
C GLN A 182 10.41 33.56 -15.90
N THR A 183 11.48 33.12 -15.24
CA THR A 183 12.13 31.85 -15.59
C THR A 183 11.38 30.72 -14.92
N GLU A 184 10.74 29.86 -15.72
CA GLU A 184 10.07 28.66 -15.23
C GLU A 184 11.02 27.47 -15.27
N ILE A 185 11.05 26.72 -14.18
CA ILE A 185 11.84 25.50 -14.03
C ILE A 185 10.91 24.31 -14.01
N GLU A 186 11.26 23.30 -14.81
CA GLU A 186 10.50 22.08 -14.94
C GLU A 186 10.45 21.30 -13.62
N PRO A 187 9.36 20.55 -13.36
CA PRO A 187 9.28 19.69 -12.19
C PRO A 187 10.38 18.63 -12.21
N GLY A 188 10.97 18.38 -11.04
CA GLY A 188 12.00 17.35 -10.84
C GLY A 188 13.44 17.80 -11.08
N THR A 189 13.70 19.10 -11.21
CA THR A 189 15.06 19.63 -11.10
C THR A 189 15.56 19.50 -9.67
N ILE A 190 16.75 18.92 -9.51
CA ILE A 190 17.32 18.63 -8.19
C ILE A 190 18.26 19.74 -7.75
N ARG A 191 19.09 20.29 -8.65
CA ARG A 191 20.19 21.22 -8.30
C ARG A 191 20.05 22.55 -9.01
N TYR A 192 20.30 23.63 -8.26
CA TYR A 192 20.19 25.03 -8.67
C TYR A 192 21.49 25.74 -8.28
N SER A 193 22.33 26.12 -9.25
CA SER A 193 23.58 26.84 -9.02
C SER A 193 23.45 28.28 -9.52
N PHE A 194 23.89 29.23 -8.67
CA PHE A 194 23.97 30.64 -8.98
C PHE A 194 25.42 31.09 -8.90
N ARG A 195 25.94 31.68 -9.98
CA ARG A 195 27.25 32.33 -10.01
C ARG A 195 27.11 33.83 -10.07
N TYR A 196 27.83 34.56 -9.25
CA TYR A 196 27.72 36.00 -9.09
C TYR A 196 29.09 36.64 -8.92
N SER A 197 29.21 37.91 -9.30
CA SER A 197 30.47 38.65 -9.25
C SER A 197 30.25 40.07 -8.76
N VAL A 198 31.11 40.52 -7.86
CA VAL A 198 31.28 41.94 -7.54
C VAL A 198 32.31 42.52 -8.53
N LEU A 199 31.99 43.65 -9.14
CA LEU A 199 32.86 44.33 -10.11
C LEU A 199 33.92 45.19 -9.40
N SER A 200 34.68 44.56 -8.50
CA SER A 200 35.87 45.10 -7.84
C SER A 200 37.07 44.22 -8.17
N TYR A 201 37.97 44.73 -9.00
CA TYR A 201 39.07 43.95 -9.59
C TYR A 201 40.42 44.16 -8.91
N ALA A 202 40.51 45.08 -7.94
CA ALA A 202 41.76 45.38 -7.26
C ALA A 202 42.31 44.14 -6.53
N THR A 203 41.47 43.48 -5.72
CA THR A 203 41.80 42.19 -5.09
C THR A 203 40.57 41.27 -5.08
N PRO A 204 40.27 40.54 -6.18
CA PRO A 204 39.04 39.77 -6.30
C PRO A 204 38.83 38.71 -5.21
N GLY A 205 39.92 38.09 -4.72
CA GLY A 205 39.88 37.05 -3.69
C GLY A 205 39.54 37.56 -2.28
N ARG A 206 39.49 38.88 -2.07
CA ARG A 206 39.07 39.51 -0.80
C ARG A 206 37.63 40.05 -0.84
N ASN A 207 36.96 39.95 -1.98
CA ASN A 207 35.54 40.29 -2.05
C ASN A 207 34.74 39.29 -1.23
N GLN A 208 33.71 39.78 -0.54
CA GLN A 208 32.82 38.95 0.25
C GLN A 208 31.39 39.02 -0.29
N PHE A 209 30.64 37.96 -0.05
CA PHE A 209 29.27 37.80 -0.53
C PHE A 209 28.37 37.30 0.58
N ARG A 210 27.11 37.76 0.55
CA ARG A 210 26.02 37.17 1.33
C ARG A 210 24.85 36.91 0.39
N THR A 211 24.21 35.77 0.57
CA THR A 211 23.15 35.27 -0.29
C THR A 211 21.91 34.95 0.53
N MET A 212 20.75 35.03 -0.12
CA MET A 212 19.47 34.62 0.45
C MET A 212 18.53 34.17 -0.67
N LEU A 213 17.95 33.00 -0.55
CA LEU A 213 16.86 32.51 -1.39
C LEU A 213 15.51 32.73 -0.70
N GLN A 214 14.84 33.82 -1.04
CA GLN A 214 13.51 34.13 -0.49
C GLN A 214 12.51 33.06 -0.93
N GLY A 215 11.75 32.54 0.04
CA GLY A 215 10.87 31.37 -0.14
C GLY A 215 11.50 30.05 0.36
N PHE A 216 12.79 30.06 0.73
CA PHE A 216 13.50 28.89 1.27
C PHE A 216 14.33 29.26 2.53
N ASP A 217 15.19 30.27 2.43
CA ASP A 217 16.03 30.72 3.54
C ASP A 217 15.26 31.64 4.50
N LYS A 218 15.61 31.57 5.79
CA LYS A 218 15.05 32.46 6.83
C LYS A 218 15.79 33.79 6.93
N ASP A 219 17.12 33.75 6.87
CA ASP A 219 18.02 34.90 7.04
C ASP A 219 19.13 34.88 5.99
N TRP A 220 19.85 35.99 5.86
CA TRP A 220 21.04 36.09 5.01
C TRP A 220 22.15 35.16 5.48
N SER A 221 22.89 34.56 4.54
CA SER A 221 24.09 33.79 4.86
C SER A 221 25.19 34.64 5.52
N ILE A 222 26.13 33.95 6.18
CA ILE A 222 27.37 34.55 6.66
C ILE A 222 28.24 34.99 5.47
N PRO A 223 29.10 36.02 5.63
CA PRO A 223 30.01 36.43 4.57
C PRO A 223 30.93 35.29 4.12
N VAL A 224 30.93 35.01 2.81
CA VAL A 224 31.79 34.03 2.14
C VAL A 224 32.57 34.67 1.01
N HIS A 225 33.69 34.08 0.59
CA HIS A 225 34.49 34.57 -0.54
C HIS A 225 34.16 33.86 -1.86
N ASP A 226 33.41 32.75 -1.79
CA ASP A 226 33.00 31.98 -2.96
C ASP A 226 31.96 32.76 -3.78
N SER A 227 32.15 32.78 -5.10
CA SER A 227 31.30 33.46 -6.08
C SER A 227 30.19 32.57 -6.64
N GLU A 228 29.92 31.44 -5.98
CA GLU A 228 28.95 30.43 -6.39
C GLU A 228 28.22 29.87 -5.17
N VAL A 229 26.90 29.67 -5.30
CA VAL A 229 26.08 29.01 -4.26
C VAL A 229 25.11 28.04 -4.90
N GLU A 230 24.80 26.97 -4.18
CA GLU A 230 23.95 25.90 -4.68
C GLU A 230 22.81 25.57 -3.72
N TYR A 231 21.63 25.36 -4.29
CA TYR A 231 20.45 24.85 -3.60
C TYR A 231 20.01 23.53 -4.22
N THR A 232 19.39 22.69 -3.41
CA THR A 232 18.90 21.38 -3.85
C THR A 232 17.47 21.10 -3.40
N ASN A 233 16.72 20.35 -4.19
CA ASN A 233 15.37 19.85 -3.86
C ASN A 233 14.39 20.95 -3.44
N LEU A 234 14.36 22.06 -4.19
CA LEU A 234 13.41 23.14 -3.95
C LEU A 234 11.98 22.64 -4.23
N PRO A 235 11.04 22.81 -3.29
CA PRO A 235 9.62 22.54 -3.53
C PRO A 235 9.05 23.37 -4.69
N PRO A 236 7.89 22.99 -5.24
CA PRO A 236 7.18 23.84 -6.19
C PRO A 236 6.80 25.18 -5.55
N GLY A 237 7.10 26.29 -6.24
CA GLY A 237 6.90 27.64 -5.72
C GLY A 237 7.69 28.70 -6.47
N THR A 238 7.42 29.95 -6.16
CA THR A 238 8.17 31.10 -6.69
C THR A 238 9.24 31.52 -5.70
N TYR A 239 10.47 31.64 -6.19
CA TYR A 239 11.65 31.98 -5.39
C TYR A 239 12.31 33.24 -5.92
N THR A 240 12.93 34.00 -5.02
CA THR A 240 13.78 35.15 -5.37
C THR A 240 15.16 34.95 -4.78
N PHE A 241 16.14 34.67 -5.63
CA PHE A 241 17.54 34.65 -5.22
C PHE A 241 18.04 36.08 -5.09
N ARG A 242 18.69 36.40 -3.98
CA ARG A 242 19.29 37.71 -3.69
C ARG A 242 20.74 37.52 -3.29
N VAL A 243 21.59 38.42 -3.76
CA VAL A 243 23.01 38.48 -3.39
C VAL A 243 23.44 39.92 -3.18
N ILE A 244 24.16 40.15 -2.09
CA ILE A 244 24.90 41.39 -1.81
C ILE A 244 26.39 41.05 -1.72
N GLY A 245 27.26 42.02 -1.96
CA GLY A 245 28.68 41.79 -1.88
C GLY A 245 29.48 43.04 -1.56
N SER A 246 30.69 42.83 -1.06
CA SER A 246 31.64 43.88 -0.70
C SER A 246 32.88 43.86 -1.57
N ASN A 247 33.57 45.00 -1.61
CA ASN A 247 34.93 45.06 -2.11
C ASN A 247 35.94 44.54 -1.05
N ASP A 248 37.23 44.63 -1.38
CA ASP A 248 38.39 44.29 -0.55
C ASP A 248 38.49 45.08 0.76
N ASN A 249 37.78 46.21 0.88
CA ASN A 249 37.74 47.07 2.07
C ASN A 249 36.42 46.96 2.85
N ASN A 250 35.64 45.89 2.65
CA ASN A 250 34.34 45.66 3.31
C ASN A 250 33.30 46.76 3.06
N VAL A 251 33.38 47.47 1.93
CA VAL A 251 32.31 48.39 1.51
C VAL A 251 31.24 47.56 0.81
N TRP A 252 30.08 47.42 1.45
CA TRP A 252 28.97 46.56 0.99
C TRP A 252 28.03 47.29 0.05
N ASN A 253 27.63 46.59 -1.02
CA ASN A 253 26.48 46.97 -1.83
C ASN A 253 25.21 46.30 -1.31
N GLU A 254 24.47 47.03 -0.47
CA GLU A 254 23.22 46.57 0.14
C GLU A 254 22.02 46.51 -0.82
N GLN A 255 22.09 47.22 -1.97
CA GLN A 255 21.05 47.11 -2.99
C GLN A 255 21.05 45.71 -3.62
N GLY A 256 22.25 45.16 -3.83
CA GLY A 256 22.44 43.80 -4.30
C GLY A 256 22.00 43.56 -5.74
N ALA A 257 21.93 42.29 -6.11
CA ALA A 257 21.30 41.79 -7.31
C ALA A 257 20.27 40.72 -6.94
N SER A 258 19.20 40.61 -7.73
CA SER A 258 18.15 39.63 -7.51
C SER A 258 17.71 38.95 -8.80
N PHE A 259 17.27 37.70 -8.68
CA PHE A 259 16.74 36.92 -9.79
C PHE A 259 15.53 36.08 -9.33
N VAL A 260 14.44 36.15 -10.10
CA VAL A 260 13.15 35.50 -9.77
C VAL A 260 12.95 34.31 -10.70
N PHE A 261 12.58 33.16 -10.13
CA PHE A 261 12.24 31.95 -10.88
C PHE A 261 11.12 31.17 -10.18
N THR A 262 10.40 30.35 -10.95
CA THR A 262 9.31 29.52 -10.45
C THR A 262 9.58 28.05 -10.74
N VAL A 263 9.54 27.21 -9.71
CA VAL A 263 9.61 25.75 -9.84
C VAL A 263 8.21 25.21 -10.04
N GLN A 264 7.94 24.62 -11.20
CA GLN A 264 6.63 24.08 -11.54
C GLN A 264 6.32 22.79 -10.74
N PRO A 265 5.08 22.59 -10.28
CA PRO A 265 4.67 21.35 -9.63
C PRO A 265 4.58 20.19 -10.62
N PHE A 266 4.79 18.96 -10.14
CA PHE A 266 4.39 17.76 -10.89
C PHE A 266 2.86 17.73 -11.08
N PHE A 267 2.38 17.04 -12.11
CA PHE A 267 0.94 16.93 -12.38
C PHE A 267 0.15 16.38 -11.17
N TYR A 268 0.74 15.48 -10.38
CA TYR A 268 0.11 14.89 -9.19
C TYR A 268 0.14 15.79 -7.94
N GLN A 269 0.87 16.91 -7.98
CA GLN A 269 0.88 17.94 -6.94
C GLN A 269 -0.15 19.05 -7.21
N THR A 270 -0.94 18.93 -8.27
CA THR A 270 -1.97 19.91 -8.64
C THR A 270 -3.29 19.65 -7.93
N ILE A 271 -4.06 20.72 -7.65
CA ILE A 271 -5.37 20.64 -6.98
C ILE A 271 -6.36 19.76 -7.76
N TRP A 272 -6.38 19.88 -9.09
CA TRP A 272 -7.28 19.10 -9.95
C TRP A 272 -7.00 17.60 -9.90
N PHE A 273 -5.73 17.20 -9.73
CA PHE A 273 -5.38 15.79 -9.56
C PHE A 273 -5.95 15.22 -8.25
N TYR A 274 -5.82 15.96 -7.13
CA TYR A 274 -6.44 15.55 -5.88
C TYR A 274 -7.97 15.44 -5.99
N ALA A 275 -8.62 16.37 -6.69
CA ALA A 275 -10.05 16.31 -6.95
C ALA A 275 -10.45 15.06 -7.78
N LEU A 276 -9.66 14.70 -8.79
CA LEU A 276 -9.87 13.50 -9.60
C LEU A 276 -9.74 12.21 -8.77
N VAL A 277 -8.75 12.13 -7.89
CA VAL A 277 -8.55 10.97 -6.99
C VAL A 277 -9.74 10.83 -6.03
N ILE A 278 -10.19 11.92 -5.42
CA ILE A 278 -11.36 11.90 -4.53
C ILE A 278 -12.63 11.49 -5.31
N GLY A 279 -12.81 12.01 -6.53
CA GLY A 279 -13.94 11.67 -7.39
C GLY A 279 -13.96 10.19 -7.79
N THR A 280 -12.82 9.64 -8.18
CA THR A 280 -12.68 8.21 -8.55
C THR A 280 -12.91 7.28 -7.37
N ILE A 281 -12.36 7.60 -6.19
CA ILE A 281 -12.63 6.84 -4.95
C ILE A 281 -14.12 6.86 -4.62
N SER A 282 -14.76 8.03 -4.70
CA SER A 282 -16.20 8.18 -4.41
C SER A 282 -17.06 7.37 -5.39
N ALA A 283 -16.72 7.40 -6.68
CA ALA A 283 -17.42 6.61 -7.70
C ALA A 283 -17.26 5.10 -7.46
N LEU A 284 -16.06 4.64 -7.10
CA LEU A 284 -15.80 3.24 -6.79
C LEU A 284 -16.62 2.76 -5.58
N LEU A 285 -16.69 3.58 -4.52
CA LEU A 285 -17.51 3.29 -3.34
C LEU A 285 -19.01 3.21 -3.70
N LEU A 286 -19.50 4.12 -4.55
CA LEU A 286 -20.89 4.08 -5.02
C LEU A 286 -21.19 2.82 -5.86
N LEU A 287 -20.26 2.38 -6.71
CA LEU A 287 -20.38 1.16 -7.48
C LEU A 287 -20.41 -0.08 -6.57
N LEU A 288 -19.49 -0.16 -5.60
CA LEU A 288 -19.46 -1.24 -4.61
C LEU A 288 -20.74 -1.29 -3.78
N TYR A 289 -21.24 -0.13 -3.35
CA TYR A 289 -22.51 -0.01 -2.63
C TYR A 289 -23.69 -0.54 -3.45
N LYS A 290 -23.83 -0.08 -4.71
CA LYS A 290 -24.90 -0.56 -5.61
C LYS A 290 -24.79 -2.06 -5.90
N TRP A 291 -23.57 -2.56 -6.09
CA TRP A 291 -23.32 -3.99 -6.29
C TRP A 291 -23.74 -4.81 -5.06
N ARG A 292 -23.33 -4.38 -3.86
CA ARG A 292 -23.67 -5.04 -2.60
C ARG A 292 -25.18 -5.09 -2.38
N ILE A 293 -25.90 -3.99 -2.59
CA ILE A 293 -27.36 -3.97 -2.45
C ILE A 293 -28.03 -4.91 -3.45
N SER A 294 -27.60 -4.88 -4.71
CA SER A 294 -28.17 -5.74 -5.74
C SER A 294 -27.94 -7.22 -5.43
N PHE A 295 -26.76 -7.57 -4.91
CA PHE A 295 -26.44 -8.92 -4.47
C PHE A 295 -27.32 -9.36 -3.29
N VAL A 296 -27.43 -8.53 -2.25
CA VAL A 296 -28.27 -8.82 -1.07
C VAL A 296 -29.73 -8.98 -1.46
N LYS A 297 -30.23 -8.14 -2.38
CA LYS A 297 -31.62 -8.22 -2.86
C LYS A 297 -31.89 -9.55 -3.58
N LYS A 298 -31.00 -9.99 -4.47
CA LYS A 298 -31.13 -11.28 -5.16
C LYS A 298 -31.16 -12.46 -4.18
N GLN A 299 -30.29 -12.45 -3.16
CA GLN A 299 -30.27 -13.49 -2.13
C GLN A 299 -31.58 -13.51 -1.32
N ASN A 300 -32.10 -12.34 -0.96
CA ASN A 300 -33.36 -12.24 -0.23
C ASN A 300 -34.55 -12.74 -1.08
N GLU A 301 -34.58 -12.41 -2.38
CA GLU A 301 -35.61 -12.93 -3.29
C GLU A 301 -35.54 -14.45 -3.45
N ALA A 302 -34.34 -15.03 -3.59
CA ALA A 302 -34.15 -16.48 -3.63
C ALA A 302 -34.61 -17.15 -2.33
N LEU A 303 -34.24 -16.59 -1.18
CA LEU A 303 -34.65 -17.09 0.13
C LEU A 303 -36.18 -17.05 0.30
N LYS A 304 -36.82 -15.94 -0.09
CA LYS A 304 -38.29 -15.83 -0.06
C LYS A 304 -38.97 -16.88 -0.92
N LYS A 305 -38.42 -17.18 -2.10
CA LYS A 305 -38.96 -18.22 -2.98
C LYS A 305 -38.88 -19.61 -2.34
N VAL A 306 -37.72 -19.98 -1.80
CA VAL A 306 -37.53 -21.25 -1.10
C VAL A 306 -38.46 -21.36 0.12
N ASN A 307 -38.62 -20.27 0.87
CA ASN A 307 -39.51 -20.26 2.03
C ASN A 307 -40.99 -20.48 1.61
N ALA A 308 -41.44 -19.81 0.54
CA ALA A 308 -42.79 -20.02 0.02
C ALA A 308 -43.04 -21.45 -0.49
N GLU A 309 -42.03 -22.09 -1.09
CA GLU A 309 -42.09 -23.50 -1.49
C GLU A 309 -42.19 -24.44 -0.28
N LEU A 310 -41.42 -24.16 0.78
CA LEU A 310 -41.47 -24.91 2.04
C LEU A 310 -42.83 -24.76 2.74
N ASP A 311 -43.36 -23.53 2.83
CA ASP A 311 -44.66 -23.25 3.43
C ASP A 311 -45.78 -24.03 2.71
N ARG A 312 -45.73 -24.05 1.37
CA ARG A 312 -46.67 -24.84 0.56
C ARG A 312 -46.55 -26.33 0.82
N PHE A 313 -45.34 -26.86 0.95
CA PHE A 313 -45.10 -28.26 1.30
C PHE A 313 -45.71 -28.62 2.66
N VAL A 314 -45.41 -27.84 3.70
CA VAL A 314 -45.91 -28.07 5.07
C VAL A 314 -47.44 -28.02 5.11
N TYR A 315 -48.04 -27.05 4.43
CA TYR A 315 -49.50 -26.91 4.35
C TYR A 315 -50.15 -28.15 3.69
N SER A 316 -49.69 -28.54 2.50
CA SER A 316 -50.25 -29.67 1.77
C SER A 316 -50.01 -31.00 2.48
N ALA A 317 -48.82 -31.22 3.04
CA ALA A 317 -48.53 -32.43 3.84
C ALA A 317 -49.48 -32.55 5.04
N SER A 318 -49.71 -31.44 5.76
CA SER A 318 -50.63 -31.42 6.91
C SER A 318 -52.07 -31.74 6.52
N HIS A 319 -52.53 -31.22 5.38
CA HIS A 319 -53.88 -31.49 4.88
C HIS A 319 -54.07 -32.98 4.54
N ASP A 320 -53.10 -33.57 3.84
CA ASP A 320 -53.21 -34.94 3.35
C ASP A 320 -52.98 -35.99 4.45
N LEU A 321 -52.29 -35.64 5.54
CA LEU A 321 -52.28 -36.43 6.78
C LEU A 321 -53.63 -36.37 7.51
N ARG A 322 -54.29 -35.20 7.54
CA ARG A 322 -55.56 -34.99 8.26
C ARG A 322 -56.70 -35.82 7.65
N SER A 323 -56.75 -35.96 6.33
CA SER A 323 -57.83 -36.66 5.63
C SER A 323 -58.03 -38.13 6.09
N PRO A 324 -57.03 -39.03 6.03
CA PRO A 324 -57.19 -40.41 6.50
C PRO A 324 -57.40 -40.49 8.01
N LEU A 325 -56.80 -39.61 8.81
CA LEU A 325 -57.05 -39.55 10.26
C LEU A 325 -58.52 -39.23 10.55
N ALA A 326 -59.09 -38.23 9.87
CA ALA A 326 -60.51 -37.89 9.99
C ALA A 326 -61.41 -39.04 9.54
N SER A 327 -61.04 -39.78 8.48
CA SER A 327 -61.76 -40.98 8.06
C SER A 327 -61.72 -42.09 9.12
N ILE A 328 -60.56 -42.34 9.75
CA ILE A 328 -60.43 -43.31 10.85
C ILE A 328 -61.31 -42.90 12.04
N LEU A 329 -61.24 -41.64 12.46
CA LEU A 329 -62.06 -41.09 13.54
C LEU A 329 -63.56 -41.21 13.24
N GLY A 330 -63.97 -40.91 12.01
CA GLY A 330 -65.35 -41.06 11.56
C GLY A 330 -65.83 -42.51 11.60
N LEU A 331 -65.04 -43.44 11.08
CA LEU A 331 -65.34 -44.88 11.10
C LEU A 331 -65.43 -45.42 12.53
N ILE A 332 -64.55 -44.97 13.44
CA ILE A 332 -64.60 -45.33 14.87
C ILE A 332 -65.88 -44.80 15.52
N ASN A 333 -66.31 -43.58 15.20
CA ASN A 333 -67.55 -43.01 15.74
C ASN A 333 -68.78 -43.77 15.26
N VAL A 334 -68.87 -44.07 13.96
CA VAL A 334 -69.99 -44.85 13.40
C VAL A 334 -70.02 -46.25 13.99
N ALA A 335 -68.86 -46.92 14.11
CA ALA A 335 -68.77 -48.25 14.73
C ALA A 335 -69.16 -48.27 16.23
N ARG A 336 -69.13 -47.12 16.93
CA ARG A 336 -69.59 -47.00 18.33
C ARG A 336 -71.10 -46.86 18.45
N GLU A 337 -71.75 -46.26 17.47
CA GLU A 337 -73.20 -46.00 17.47
C GLU A 337 -73.99 -47.14 16.81
N ASP A 338 -73.35 -47.90 15.92
CA ASP A 338 -73.97 -49.06 15.26
C ASP A 338 -74.08 -50.25 16.23
N THR A 339 -75.31 -50.73 16.43
CA THR A 339 -75.63 -51.87 17.33
C THR A 339 -75.73 -53.20 16.60
N GLN A 340 -75.73 -53.21 15.25
CA GLN A 340 -75.81 -54.43 14.42
C GLN A 340 -74.67 -54.53 13.37
N TRP A 341 -73.57 -53.83 13.58
CA TRP A 341 -72.48 -53.81 12.61
C TRP A 341 -71.76 -55.15 12.40
N ASP A 342 -71.38 -55.38 11.15
CA ASP A 342 -70.31 -56.31 10.80
C ASP A 342 -68.96 -55.73 11.27
N LYS A 343 -68.43 -56.30 12.35
CA LYS A 343 -67.12 -55.93 12.90
C LYS A 343 -66.01 -55.94 11.86
N GLN A 344 -66.10 -56.86 10.90
CA GLN A 344 -65.06 -57.05 9.91
C GLN A 344 -65.06 -55.93 8.87
N GLU A 345 -66.22 -55.36 8.52
CA GLU A 345 -66.32 -54.31 7.51
C GLU A 345 -65.65 -53.01 7.99
N TYR A 346 -65.99 -52.53 9.18
CA TYR A 346 -65.40 -51.29 9.72
C TYR A 346 -63.91 -51.45 10.05
N LEU A 347 -63.49 -52.60 10.57
CA LEU A 347 -62.06 -52.90 10.78
C LEU A 347 -61.30 -52.88 9.45
N THR A 348 -61.87 -53.44 8.38
CA THR A 348 -61.29 -53.41 7.03
C THR A 348 -61.18 -51.98 6.49
N LEU A 349 -62.20 -51.13 6.72
CA LEU A 349 -62.17 -49.72 6.29
C LEU A 349 -61.17 -48.87 7.09
N ILE A 350 -61.04 -49.11 8.39
CA ILE A 350 -60.03 -48.48 9.25
C ILE A 350 -58.63 -48.93 8.79
N GLU A 351 -58.42 -50.23 8.60
CA GLU A 351 -57.15 -50.78 8.12
C GLU A 351 -56.75 -50.19 6.77
N LYS A 352 -57.71 -50.06 5.84
CA LYS A 352 -57.49 -49.39 4.53
C LYS A 352 -57.07 -47.94 4.69
N SER A 353 -57.64 -47.21 5.65
CA SER A 353 -57.30 -45.81 5.94
C SER A 353 -55.93 -45.67 6.60
N VAL A 354 -55.57 -46.59 7.52
CA VAL A 354 -54.25 -46.67 8.16
C VAL A 354 -53.16 -47.00 7.13
N LYS A 355 -53.38 -48.02 6.29
CA LYS A 355 -52.45 -48.37 5.20
C LYS A 355 -52.23 -47.21 4.22
N LYS A 356 -53.28 -46.43 3.96
CA LYS A 356 -53.18 -45.22 3.12
C LYS A 356 -52.34 -44.13 3.78
N LEU A 357 -52.49 -43.92 5.09
CA LEU A 357 -51.68 -42.96 5.86
C LEU A 357 -50.21 -43.40 5.94
N ASP A 358 -49.96 -44.68 6.19
CA ASP A 358 -48.62 -45.24 6.26
C ASP A 358 -47.87 -45.11 4.93
N SER A 359 -48.52 -45.46 3.81
CA SER A 359 -47.97 -45.24 2.46
C SER A 359 -47.64 -43.77 2.21
N PHE A 360 -48.46 -42.84 2.68
CA PHE A 360 -48.19 -41.40 2.54
C PHE A 360 -46.99 -40.95 3.37
N ILE A 361 -46.82 -41.47 4.59
CA ILE A 361 -45.64 -41.21 5.42
C ILE A 361 -44.38 -41.78 4.74
N GLY A 362 -44.47 -42.98 4.17
CA GLY A 362 -43.40 -43.58 3.35
C GLY A 362 -42.97 -42.67 2.21
N ASP A 363 -43.92 -42.16 1.43
CA ASP A 363 -43.67 -41.21 0.33
C ASP A 363 -42.93 -39.94 0.80
N ILE A 364 -43.30 -39.39 1.96
CA ILE A 364 -42.61 -38.22 2.54
C ILE A 364 -41.17 -38.56 2.95
N ILE A 365 -40.96 -39.73 3.56
CA ILE A 365 -39.62 -40.18 3.98
C ILE A 365 -38.73 -40.39 2.75
N ASP A 366 -39.25 -41.01 1.70
CA ASP A 366 -38.52 -41.24 0.45
C ASP A 366 -38.16 -39.93 -0.23
N PHE A 367 -39.09 -38.98 -0.29
CA PHE A 367 -38.80 -37.62 -0.75
C PHE A 367 -37.69 -36.94 0.08
N SER A 368 -37.80 -36.98 1.41
CA SER A 368 -36.83 -36.36 2.33
C SER A 368 -35.43 -36.97 2.22
N ARG A 369 -35.36 -38.30 2.15
CA ARG A 369 -34.11 -39.04 1.95
C ARG A 369 -33.49 -38.74 0.59
N ASN A 370 -34.29 -38.70 -0.48
CA ASN A 370 -33.81 -38.37 -1.82
C ASN A 370 -33.16 -36.98 -1.86
N ALA A 371 -33.74 -36.00 -1.16
CA ALA A 371 -33.22 -34.64 -1.08
C ALA A 371 -31.90 -34.54 -0.28
N ARG A 372 -31.84 -35.20 0.89
CA ARG A 372 -30.74 -35.02 1.88
C ARG A 372 -29.54 -35.94 1.70
N LEU A 373 -29.74 -37.16 1.20
CA LEU A 373 -28.67 -38.15 1.12
C LEU A 373 -27.91 -38.06 -0.20
N GLU A 374 -26.62 -38.37 -0.16
CA GLU A 374 -25.80 -38.53 -1.37
C GLU A 374 -26.17 -39.81 -2.13
N ILE A 375 -25.65 -39.94 -3.34
CA ILE A 375 -25.91 -41.08 -4.23
C ILE A 375 -24.89 -42.16 -3.93
N VAL A 376 -25.36 -43.38 -3.64
CA VAL A 376 -24.49 -44.54 -3.40
C VAL A 376 -24.62 -45.47 -4.61
N PRO A 377 -23.71 -45.39 -5.60
CA PRO A 377 -23.81 -46.19 -6.80
C PRO A 377 -23.41 -47.65 -6.54
N GLU A 378 -24.22 -48.58 -7.03
CA GLU A 378 -23.95 -50.01 -7.04
C GLU A 378 -24.33 -50.61 -8.40
N LYS A 379 -23.74 -51.78 -8.71
CA LYS A 379 -24.00 -52.49 -9.96
C LYS A 379 -25.44 -53.02 -9.98
N ILE A 380 -26.19 -52.72 -11.03
CA ILE A 380 -27.57 -53.19 -11.22
C ILE A 380 -27.61 -54.34 -12.21
N ASP A 381 -28.15 -55.46 -11.76
CA ASP A 381 -28.63 -56.54 -12.60
C ASP A 381 -30.12 -56.32 -12.86
N PHE A 382 -30.48 -55.84 -14.06
CA PHE A 382 -31.85 -55.43 -14.35
C PHE A 382 -32.85 -56.59 -14.41
N GLU A 383 -32.42 -57.79 -14.82
CA GLU A 383 -33.33 -58.94 -14.90
C GLU A 383 -33.80 -59.36 -13.50
N THR A 384 -32.85 -59.55 -12.59
CA THR A 384 -33.16 -59.87 -11.18
C THR A 384 -33.88 -58.71 -10.49
N PHE A 385 -33.44 -57.47 -10.76
CA PHE A 385 -34.01 -56.29 -10.13
C PHE A 385 -35.48 -56.02 -10.51
N ILE A 386 -35.83 -56.15 -11.79
CA ILE A 386 -37.23 -56.02 -12.23
C ILE A 386 -38.06 -57.18 -11.70
N LYS A 387 -37.51 -58.40 -11.67
CA LYS A 387 -38.19 -59.56 -11.09
C LYS A 387 -38.53 -59.34 -9.62
N ASP A 388 -37.59 -58.85 -8.80
CA ASP A 388 -37.83 -58.50 -7.40
C ASP A 388 -39.00 -57.50 -7.27
N ILE A 389 -38.99 -56.44 -8.09
CA ILE A 389 -40.05 -55.41 -8.08
C ILE A 389 -41.41 -56.02 -8.45
N LEU A 390 -41.45 -56.90 -9.45
CA LEU A 390 -42.69 -57.55 -9.85
C LEU A 390 -43.21 -58.50 -8.76
N GLU A 391 -42.34 -59.17 -8.02
CA GLU A 391 -42.72 -60.02 -6.88
C GLU A 391 -43.31 -59.19 -5.73
N ASP A 392 -42.71 -58.05 -5.40
CA ASP A 392 -43.22 -57.11 -4.39
C ASP A 392 -44.63 -56.59 -4.75
N LEU A 393 -44.92 -56.42 -6.04
CA LEU A 393 -46.20 -55.91 -6.54
C LEU A 393 -47.27 -56.99 -6.76
N ARG A 394 -46.98 -58.27 -6.45
CA ARG A 394 -47.89 -59.41 -6.72
C ARG A 394 -49.27 -59.30 -6.09
N TYR A 395 -49.36 -58.62 -4.95
CA TYR A 395 -50.60 -58.50 -4.17
C TYR A 395 -51.43 -57.26 -4.52
N ILE A 396 -51.04 -56.49 -5.53
CA ILE A 396 -51.81 -55.33 -5.99
C ILE A 396 -53.04 -55.80 -6.78
N GLU A 397 -54.16 -55.11 -6.61
CA GLU A 397 -55.37 -55.34 -7.40
C GLU A 397 -55.06 -55.30 -8.91
N ASN A 398 -55.66 -56.21 -9.67
CA ASN A 398 -55.46 -56.39 -11.13
C ASN A 398 -54.11 -56.96 -11.57
N TYR A 399 -53.22 -57.36 -10.65
CA TYR A 399 -51.94 -57.99 -11.01
C TYR A 399 -52.13 -59.16 -12.00
N ASP A 400 -52.93 -60.17 -11.65
CA ASP A 400 -53.10 -61.39 -12.46
C ASP A 400 -53.90 -61.20 -13.77
N LYS A 401 -54.46 -60.01 -14.00
CA LYS A 401 -55.31 -59.71 -15.16
C LYS A 401 -54.54 -59.05 -16.32
N ILE A 402 -53.25 -58.81 -16.16
CA ILE A 402 -52.43 -58.04 -17.09
C ILE A 402 -51.20 -58.86 -17.47
N SER A 403 -51.02 -59.10 -18.77
CA SER A 403 -49.84 -59.75 -19.34
C SER A 403 -48.61 -58.85 -19.23
N ARG A 404 -47.42 -59.46 -19.08
CA ARG A 404 -46.19 -58.73 -18.76
C ARG A 404 -45.05 -59.20 -19.63
N THR A 405 -44.36 -58.25 -20.24
CA THR A 405 -43.15 -58.54 -21.02
C THR A 405 -42.01 -57.69 -20.50
N VAL A 406 -40.90 -58.31 -20.11
CA VAL A 406 -39.67 -57.63 -19.73
C VAL A 406 -38.62 -57.94 -20.78
N SER A 407 -38.05 -56.90 -21.39
CA SER A 407 -36.98 -57.01 -22.38
C SER A 407 -35.80 -56.18 -21.92
N VAL A 408 -34.66 -56.81 -21.68
CA VAL A 408 -33.43 -56.17 -21.23
C VAL A 408 -32.37 -56.34 -22.33
N ASN A 409 -31.92 -55.23 -22.91
CA ASN A 409 -30.86 -55.21 -23.92
C ASN A 409 -29.81 -54.16 -23.53
N ILE A 410 -28.86 -54.59 -22.70
CA ILE A 410 -27.76 -53.76 -22.19
C ILE A 410 -26.45 -54.48 -22.48
N SER A 411 -25.45 -53.75 -22.99
CA SER A 411 -24.17 -54.32 -23.39
C SER A 411 -23.05 -54.12 -22.37
N THR A 412 -23.26 -53.29 -21.34
CA THR A 412 -22.23 -52.94 -20.35
C THR A 412 -22.80 -52.86 -18.92
N ASP A 413 -21.92 -52.95 -17.92
CA ASP A 413 -22.31 -52.80 -16.52
C ASP A 413 -22.88 -51.39 -16.24
N PHE A 414 -24.05 -51.35 -15.59
CA PHE A 414 -24.70 -50.11 -15.17
C PHE A 414 -24.61 -49.92 -13.66
N TYR A 415 -24.17 -48.74 -13.23
CA TYR A 415 -24.03 -48.39 -11.82
C TYR A 415 -24.93 -47.21 -11.49
N THR A 416 -25.79 -47.39 -10.49
CA THR A 416 -26.64 -46.31 -9.96
C THR A 416 -27.07 -46.65 -8.53
N ASP A 417 -27.82 -45.76 -7.89
CA ASP A 417 -28.38 -46.03 -6.57
C ASP A 417 -29.58 -46.98 -6.68
N ARG A 418 -29.39 -48.23 -6.27
CA ARG A 418 -30.43 -49.29 -6.34
C ARG A 418 -31.69 -48.92 -5.59
N LYS A 419 -31.60 -48.24 -4.44
CA LYS A 419 -32.77 -47.86 -3.64
C LYS A 419 -33.60 -46.82 -4.37
N ARG A 420 -32.94 -45.79 -4.93
CA ARG A 420 -33.60 -44.75 -5.73
C ARG A 420 -34.21 -45.29 -7.02
N LEU A 421 -33.47 -46.14 -7.73
CA LEU A 421 -33.98 -46.80 -8.93
C LEU A 421 -35.21 -47.67 -8.61
N ARG A 422 -35.22 -48.32 -7.44
CA ARG A 422 -36.36 -49.14 -6.99
C ARG A 422 -37.58 -48.27 -6.77
N ILE A 423 -37.44 -47.14 -6.07
CA ILE A 423 -38.53 -46.16 -5.88
C ILE A 423 -39.10 -45.72 -7.23
N VAL A 424 -38.24 -45.38 -8.20
CA VAL A 424 -38.64 -44.93 -9.54
C VAL A 424 -39.46 -45.99 -10.26
N LEU A 425 -38.92 -47.21 -10.39
CA LEU A 425 -39.56 -48.27 -11.17
C LEU A 425 -40.77 -48.85 -10.47
N SER A 426 -40.72 -49.06 -9.15
CA SER A 426 -41.88 -49.51 -8.37
C SER A 426 -43.05 -48.55 -8.51
N ASN A 427 -42.83 -47.22 -8.49
CA ASN A 427 -43.91 -46.24 -8.65
C ASN A 427 -44.52 -46.27 -10.06
N VAL A 428 -43.69 -46.32 -11.10
CA VAL A 428 -44.19 -46.31 -12.49
C VAL A 428 -44.89 -47.63 -12.84
N ILE A 429 -44.31 -48.77 -12.46
CA ILE A 429 -44.89 -50.10 -12.69
C ILE A 429 -46.17 -50.29 -11.86
N ALA A 430 -46.17 -49.88 -10.59
CA ALA A 430 -47.39 -49.93 -9.78
C ALA A 430 -48.52 -49.09 -10.38
N ASN A 431 -48.22 -47.93 -10.95
CA ASN A 431 -49.22 -47.11 -11.64
C ASN A 431 -49.78 -47.82 -12.89
N ALA A 432 -48.92 -48.47 -13.68
CA ALA A 432 -49.33 -49.24 -14.86
C ALA A 432 -50.27 -50.41 -14.49
N ILE A 433 -50.07 -51.05 -13.33
CA ILE A 433 -50.91 -52.16 -12.86
C ILE A 433 -52.20 -51.65 -12.19
N LYS A 434 -52.06 -50.71 -11.25
CA LYS A 434 -53.16 -50.24 -10.38
C LYS A 434 -54.21 -49.42 -11.12
N HIS A 435 -53.77 -48.58 -12.06
CA HIS A 435 -54.66 -47.71 -12.84
C HIS A 435 -55.13 -48.35 -14.14
N HIS A 436 -54.72 -49.60 -14.38
CA HIS A 436 -55.30 -50.40 -15.44
C HIS A 436 -56.77 -50.63 -15.17
N LEU A 437 -57.61 -50.40 -16.16
CA LEU A 437 -59.04 -50.75 -16.16
C LEU A 437 -59.20 -51.91 -17.14
N PRO A 438 -59.16 -53.18 -16.68
CA PRO A 438 -59.21 -54.32 -17.57
C PRO A 438 -60.53 -54.34 -18.36
N GLU A 439 -60.45 -54.26 -19.68
CA GLU A 439 -61.60 -54.40 -20.56
C GLU A 439 -61.80 -55.88 -20.92
N PRO A 440 -63.03 -56.43 -20.81
CA PRO A 440 -63.31 -57.76 -21.35
C PRO A 440 -63.11 -57.73 -22.87
N ASN A 441 -62.33 -58.69 -23.40
CA ASN A 441 -61.95 -58.85 -24.82
C ASN A 441 -60.78 -57.98 -25.35
N ARG A 442 -59.95 -57.42 -24.47
CA ARG A 442 -58.67 -56.79 -24.85
C ARG A 442 -57.50 -57.48 -24.15
N ASP A 443 -56.42 -57.75 -24.88
CA ASP A 443 -55.17 -58.23 -24.29
C ASP A 443 -54.54 -57.09 -23.48
N ASN A 444 -54.84 -57.07 -22.18
CA ASN A 444 -54.29 -56.12 -21.23
C ASN A 444 -52.80 -56.41 -21.05
N TYR A 445 -51.94 -55.43 -21.31
CA TYR A 445 -50.50 -55.62 -21.18
C TYR A 445 -49.81 -54.39 -20.61
N PHE A 446 -48.69 -54.65 -19.92
CA PHE A 446 -47.64 -53.67 -19.82
C PHE A 446 -46.29 -54.31 -20.18
N SER A 447 -45.37 -53.50 -20.67
CA SER A 447 -44.02 -53.91 -20.99
C SER A 447 -42.99 -53.00 -20.32
N VAL A 448 -41.88 -53.60 -19.91
CA VAL A 448 -40.69 -52.90 -19.45
C VAL A 448 -39.58 -53.21 -20.44
N THR A 449 -39.19 -52.21 -21.22
CA THR A 449 -38.08 -52.32 -22.18
C THR A 449 -36.91 -51.50 -21.65
N ILE A 450 -35.77 -52.15 -21.47
CA ILE A 450 -34.54 -51.50 -21.02
C ILE A 450 -33.53 -51.64 -22.14
N SER A 451 -33.07 -50.51 -22.67
CA SER A 451 -32.05 -50.44 -23.71
C SER A 451 -30.93 -49.51 -23.31
N GLN A 452 -29.77 -49.67 -23.95
CA GLN A 452 -28.64 -48.78 -23.76
C GLN A 452 -28.42 -47.94 -25.02
N ASP A 453 -28.40 -46.61 -24.87
CA ASP A 453 -27.99 -45.66 -25.91
C ASP A 453 -26.75 -44.89 -25.44
N LYS A 454 -25.59 -45.25 -26.01
CA LYS A 454 -24.26 -44.72 -25.63
C LYS A 454 -23.99 -44.92 -24.12
N HIS A 455 -23.95 -43.83 -23.36
CA HIS A 455 -23.68 -43.80 -21.92
C HIS A 455 -24.97 -43.69 -21.07
N LEU A 456 -26.14 -43.75 -21.70
CA LEU A 456 -27.43 -43.68 -21.02
C LEU A 456 -28.14 -45.02 -21.09
N VAL A 457 -28.70 -45.44 -19.95
CA VAL A 457 -29.70 -46.51 -19.93
C VAL A 457 -31.07 -45.88 -20.07
N VAL A 458 -31.86 -46.36 -21.03
CA VAL A 458 -33.21 -45.92 -21.33
C VAL A 458 -34.18 -47.01 -20.89
N ILE A 459 -35.03 -46.68 -19.92
CA ILE A 459 -36.05 -47.57 -19.37
C ILE A 459 -37.40 -47.06 -19.83
N GLN A 460 -38.13 -47.88 -20.57
CA GLN A 460 -39.48 -47.58 -21.03
C GLN A 460 -40.46 -48.50 -20.34
N VAL A 461 -41.45 -47.91 -19.67
CA VAL A 461 -42.60 -48.63 -19.11
C VAL A 461 -43.83 -48.21 -19.91
N THR A 462 -44.40 -49.17 -20.64
CA THR A 462 -45.55 -48.94 -21.53
C THR A 462 -46.72 -49.78 -21.08
N ASP A 463 -47.89 -49.18 -20.94
CA ASP A 463 -49.17 -49.85 -20.71
C ASP A 463 -50.20 -49.48 -21.79
N ASN A 464 -51.20 -50.34 -21.97
CA ASN A 464 -52.34 -50.10 -22.84
C ASN A 464 -53.62 -49.71 -22.06
N GLY A 465 -53.46 -49.07 -20.90
CA GLY A 465 -54.54 -48.63 -20.03
C GLY A 465 -55.30 -47.39 -20.54
N PRO A 466 -56.03 -46.67 -19.67
CA PRO A 466 -56.93 -45.58 -20.08
C PRO A 466 -56.20 -44.33 -20.61
N GLY A 467 -54.89 -44.24 -20.47
CA GLY A 467 -54.08 -43.11 -20.89
C GLY A 467 -54.35 -41.81 -20.10
N ILE A 468 -53.52 -40.80 -20.35
CA ILE A 468 -53.52 -39.51 -19.65
C ILE A 468 -53.83 -38.39 -20.64
N SER A 469 -54.85 -37.59 -20.34
CA SER A 469 -55.22 -36.41 -21.13
C SER A 469 -54.08 -35.37 -21.16
N GLU A 470 -53.83 -34.80 -22.34
CA GLU A 470 -52.72 -33.86 -22.61
C GLU A 470 -52.66 -32.68 -21.63
N LYS A 471 -53.82 -32.14 -21.24
CA LYS A 471 -53.94 -31.07 -20.23
C LYS A 471 -53.29 -31.39 -18.87
N TYR A 472 -53.06 -32.67 -18.58
CA TYR A 472 -52.48 -33.12 -17.31
C TYR A 472 -51.01 -33.53 -17.41
N HIS A 473 -50.42 -33.62 -18.61
CA HIS A 473 -49.05 -34.14 -18.81
C HIS A 473 -47.99 -33.41 -17.98
N GLU A 474 -48.09 -32.09 -17.83
CA GLU A 474 -47.17 -31.34 -16.97
C GLU A 474 -47.55 -31.42 -15.48
N SER A 475 -48.84 -31.53 -15.18
CA SER A 475 -49.34 -31.43 -13.81
C SER A 475 -49.25 -32.74 -13.04
N ILE A 476 -49.21 -33.90 -13.69
CA ILE A 476 -49.00 -35.22 -13.04
C ILE A 476 -47.68 -35.32 -12.28
N PHE A 477 -46.70 -34.50 -12.63
CA PHE A 477 -45.42 -34.41 -11.93
C PHE A 477 -45.39 -33.31 -10.87
N LYS A 478 -46.51 -32.68 -10.55
CA LYS A 478 -46.60 -31.71 -9.44
C LYS A 478 -46.98 -32.45 -8.16
N MET A 479 -46.44 -31.97 -7.05
CA MET A 479 -46.72 -32.50 -5.72
C MET A 479 -48.22 -32.46 -5.42
N PHE A 480 -48.76 -33.56 -4.90
CA PHE A 480 -50.17 -33.73 -4.50
C PHE A 480 -51.19 -33.64 -5.65
N PHE A 481 -50.74 -33.69 -6.90
CA PHE A 481 -51.65 -33.64 -8.04
C PHE A 481 -52.40 -34.97 -8.23
N ARG A 482 -53.72 -34.91 -8.40
CA ARG A 482 -54.59 -36.05 -8.71
C ARG A 482 -55.59 -35.64 -9.79
N ALA A 483 -55.61 -36.37 -10.92
CA ALA A 483 -56.49 -36.05 -12.06
C ALA A 483 -57.98 -36.29 -11.75
N SER A 484 -58.30 -37.12 -10.76
CA SER A 484 -59.67 -37.38 -10.29
C SER A 484 -59.68 -37.66 -8.78
N GLY A 485 -60.61 -37.07 -8.03
CA GLY A 485 -60.69 -37.23 -6.56
C GLY A 485 -60.95 -38.66 -6.08
N ARG A 486 -61.38 -39.55 -6.99
CA ARG A 486 -61.76 -40.95 -6.72
C ARG A 486 -60.63 -41.98 -6.90
N THR A 487 -59.47 -41.62 -7.47
CA THR A 487 -58.35 -42.56 -7.67
C THR A 487 -57.51 -42.71 -6.40
N ALA A 488 -57.18 -43.94 -5.98
CA ALA A 488 -56.40 -44.19 -4.77
C ALA A 488 -54.92 -43.79 -4.96
N GLY A 489 -54.39 -42.87 -4.14
CA GLY A 489 -52.97 -42.48 -4.12
C GLY A 489 -52.73 -41.17 -3.38
N SER A 490 -51.48 -40.92 -2.96
CA SER A 490 -51.02 -39.69 -2.28
C SER A 490 -50.86 -38.49 -3.22
N GLY A 491 -50.73 -38.72 -4.53
CA GLY A 491 -50.32 -37.69 -5.48
C GLY A 491 -48.83 -37.31 -5.37
N LEU A 492 -48.05 -38.05 -4.57
CA LEU A 492 -46.60 -37.86 -4.41
C LEU A 492 -45.77 -38.77 -5.31
N GLY A 493 -46.28 -39.95 -5.68
CA GLY A 493 -45.49 -40.97 -6.40
C GLY A 493 -44.76 -40.46 -7.65
N LEU A 494 -45.48 -39.88 -8.62
CA LEU A 494 -44.85 -39.36 -9.85
C LEU A 494 -43.97 -38.12 -9.62
N TYR A 495 -44.28 -37.32 -8.60
CA TYR A 495 -43.40 -36.22 -8.17
C TYR A 495 -42.07 -36.77 -7.61
N ILE A 496 -42.13 -37.78 -6.74
CA ILE A 496 -40.95 -38.48 -6.19
C ILE A 496 -40.14 -39.11 -7.32
N VAL A 497 -40.80 -39.73 -8.31
CA VAL A 497 -40.13 -40.27 -9.50
C VAL A 497 -39.34 -39.18 -10.21
N LYS A 498 -39.96 -38.02 -10.50
CA LYS A 498 -39.27 -36.92 -11.19
C LYS A 498 -38.10 -36.38 -10.39
N GLU A 499 -38.27 -36.12 -9.10
CA GLU A 499 -37.20 -35.64 -8.23
C GLU A 499 -36.07 -36.66 -8.07
N THR A 500 -36.39 -37.95 -8.03
CA THR A 500 -35.40 -39.03 -7.93
C THR A 500 -34.61 -39.19 -9.24
N VAL A 501 -35.29 -39.16 -10.39
CA VAL A 501 -34.63 -39.18 -11.72
C VAL A 501 -33.73 -37.96 -11.91
N ASN A 502 -34.19 -36.77 -11.52
CA ASN A 502 -33.37 -35.55 -11.56
C ASN A 502 -32.14 -35.66 -10.65
N LYS A 503 -32.28 -36.21 -9.44
CA LYS A 503 -31.17 -36.46 -8.51
C LYS A 503 -30.14 -37.41 -9.10
N LEU A 504 -30.59 -38.44 -9.83
CA LEU A 504 -29.74 -39.38 -10.56
C LEU A 504 -29.13 -38.79 -11.86
N GLY A 505 -29.32 -37.50 -12.14
CA GLY A 505 -28.80 -36.84 -13.34
C GLY A 505 -29.51 -37.27 -14.64
N GLY A 506 -30.69 -37.89 -14.52
CA GLY A 506 -31.46 -38.40 -15.64
C GLY A 506 -32.61 -37.50 -16.08
N LYS A 507 -33.44 -38.02 -16.99
CA LYS A 507 -34.65 -37.34 -17.50
C LYS A 507 -35.80 -38.32 -17.60
N ILE A 508 -37.00 -37.88 -17.23
CA ILE A 508 -38.26 -38.62 -17.46
C ILE A 508 -39.14 -37.87 -18.46
N THR A 509 -39.72 -38.60 -19.42
CA THR A 509 -40.70 -38.09 -20.38
C THR A 509 -41.93 -38.99 -20.42
N LEU A 510 -43.06 -38.40 -20.84
CA LEU A 510 -44.35 -39.06 -20.98
C LEU A 510 -44.80 -38.99 -22.44
N ALA A 511 -45.23 -40.12 -22.99
CA ALA A 511 -46.04 -40.17 -24.20
C ALA A 511 -47.35 -40.90 -23.86
N SER A 512 -48.48 -40.21 -23.92
CA SER A 512 -49.77 -40.83 -23.60
C SER A 512 -50.93 -40.11 -24.29
N ARG A 513 -51.92 -40.90 -24.70
CA ARG A 513 -53.20 -40.41 -25.26
C ARG A 513 -54.35 -41.13 -24.56
N GLN A 514 -55.41 -40.39 -24.29
CA GLN A 514 -56.59 -40.93 -23.62
C GLN A 514 -57.21 -42.07 -24.45
N GLY A 515 -57.36 -43.25 -23.85
CA GLY A 515 -57.87 -44.48 -24.47
C GLY A 515 -56.83 -45.37 -25.16
N GLU A 516 -55.63 -44.86 -25.43
CA GLU A 516 -54.58 -45.58 -26.18
C GLU A 516 -53.52 -46.22 -25.27
N GLY A 517 -53.26 -45.63 -24.10
CA GLY A 517 -52.27 -46.10 -23.13
C GLY A 517 -51.25 -45.03 -22.72
N THR A 518 -50.25 -45.44 -21.95
CA THR A 518 -49.22 -44.55 -21.41
C THR A 518 -47.83 -45.18 -21.57
N THR A 519 -46.85 -44.38 -21.99
CA THR A 519 -45.43 -44.73 -22.01
C THR A 519 -44.63 -43.71 -21.21
N PHE A 520 -44.00 -44.16 -20.13
CA PHE A 520 -42.98 -43.42 -19.42
C PHE A 520 -41.60 -43.82 -19.93
N THR A 521 -40.79 -42.85 -20.35
CA THR A 521 -39.40 -43.07 -20.74
C THR A 521 -38.48 -42.39 -19.74
N ILE A 522 -37.60 -43.15 -19.10
CA ILE A 522 -36.63 -42.70 -18.11
C ILE A 522 -35.23 -42.94 -18.69
N SER A 523 -34.43 -41.88 -18.86
CA SER A 523 -33.03 -41.98 -19.25
C SER A 523 -32.12 -41.64 -18.08
N LEU A 524 -31.17 -42.53 -17.75
CA LEU A 524 -30.26 -42.38 -16.62
C LEU A 524 -28.79 -42.52 -17.09
N PRO A 525 -27.88 -41.64 -16.63
CA PRO A 525 -26.45 -41.85 -16.79
C PRO A 525 -25.94 -42.96 -15.85
N SER A 526 -24.90 -43.67 -16.28
CA SER A 526 -24.17 -44.61 -15.41
C SER A 526 -23.13 -43.85 -14.57
N TYR A 527 -23.04 -44.17 -13.28
CA TYR A 527 -21.99 -43.64 -12.41
C TYR A 527 -20.69 -44.44 -12.58
N ALA A 528 -19.53 -43.80 -12.44
CA ALA A 528 -18.27 -44.53 -12.48
C ALA A 528 -18.15 -45.46 -11.25
N PRO A 529 -17.64 -46.70 -11.40
CA PRO A 529 -17.44 -47.59 -10.27
C PRO A 529 -16.48 -46.94 -9.28
N THR A 530 -16.95 -46.72 -8.04
CA THR A 530 -16.14 -46.16 -6.98
C THR A 530 -15.05 -47.18 -6.64
N LYS A 531 -13.80 -46.93 -7.05
CA LYS A 531 -12.66 -47.74 -6.57
C LYS A 531 -12.64 -47.63 -5.05
N GLN A 532 -12.86 -48.74 -4.35
CA GLN A 532 -12.49 -48.85 -2.94
C GLN A 532 -10.97 -48.62 -2.86
N VAL A 533 -10.58 -47.45 -2.37
CA VAL A 533 -9.19 -47.17 -2.03
C VAL A 533 -8.92 -47.88 -0.71
N ASN A 534 -8.24 -49.02 -0.77
CA ASN A 534 -7.58 -49.58 0.40
C ASN A 534 -6.52 -48.56 0.86
N LEU A 535 -6.73 -47.96 2.03
CA LEU A 535 -5.76 -47.11 2.71
C LEU A 535 -4.54 -47.95 3.08
N ILE A 536 -3.47 -47.85 2.28
CA ILE A 536 -2.14 -48.36 2.63
C ILE A 536 -1.50 -47.38 3.62
N GLY A 537 -0.91 -47.96 4.67
CA GLY A 537 -0.45 -47.30 5.89
C GLY A 537 0.50 -46.13 5.74
N VAL A 538 0.34 -45.19 6.67
CA VAL A 538 1.24 -44.07 6.94
C VAL A 538 2.50 -44.62 7.62
N SER A 539 3.68 -44.32 7.07
CA SER A 539 4.95 -44.36 7.79
C SER A 539 5.43 -42.92 7.98
N GLU A 540 5.71 -42.56 9.23
CA GLU A 540 6.32 -41.29 9.64
C GLU A 540 7.82 -41.25 9.27
N PRO A 541 8.39 -40.08 8.91
CA PRO A 541 9.83 -39.94 8.72
C PRO A 541 10.55 -39.51 10.01
N GLU A 542 11.74 -40.08 10.24
CA GLU A 542 12.78 -39.56 11.15
C GLU A 542 13.40 -38.25 10.63
#